data_AF-B0FPF8-F1
#
_entry.id   AF-B0FPF8-F1
#
_cell.length_a   1.000
_cell.length_b   1.000
_cell.length_c   1.000
_cell.angle_alpha   90.00
_cell.angle_beta   90.00
_cell.angle_gamma   90.00
#
_symmetry.space_group_name_H-M   'P 1'
#
loop_
_entity.id
_entity.type
_entity.pdbx_description
1 polymer ?
#
loop_
_entity_poly.entity_id
_entity_poly.type
_entity_poly.pdbx_seq_one_letter_code
_entity_poly.pdbx_strand_id
1 'polypeptide(L)'
;MSALDWKIICVTYNVNTRKPESDQIHQLLQHDDVKDAVIVAVGLQELSHLELFGTMPAETTWLSILTSWMSAHGKSLLCKTSLAWNLLLIFAQLEVFPLVSEINSRQSRSSLGGLTGHKGSVSLRIKFKDESSLVFITSHLLPNASNYEKRCLQYKNGKVCAFDDISRSGDGNNNVIWLGDFNWRVDQ
;
A
#
# COMPACT_ATOMS: atom_id res chain seq x y z
N MET A 1 6.87 29.83 3.27
CA MET A 1 7.46 28.62 2.66
C MET A 1 6.62 28.33 1.43
N SER A 2 7.21 28.29 0.24
CA SER A 2 6.45 27.82 -0.94
C SER A 2 5.96 26.41 -0.64
N ALA A 3 4.70 26.10 -0.97
CA ALA A 3 4.25 24.72 -0.95
C ALA A 3 5.23 23.91 -1.81
N LEU A 4 5.95 22.98 -1.20
CA LEU A 4 6.76 22.02 -1.93
C LEU A 4 5.77 21.05 -2.57
N ASP A 5 5.67 21.07 -3.89
CA ASP A 5 4.85 20.11 -4.63
C ASP A 5 5.46 18.72 -4.47
N TRP A 6 4.89 17.90 -3.59
CA TRP A 6 5.34 16.52 -3.38
C TRP A 6 4.87 15.63 -4.53
N LYS A 7 5.82 15.12 -5.32
CA LYS A 7 5.54 14.01 -6.24
C LYS A 7 5.41 12.72 -5.41
N ILE A 8 4.26 12.06 -5.54
CA ILE A 8 3.96 10.77 -4.91
C ILE A 8 3.78 9.74 -6.02
N ILE A 9 4.46 8.60 -5.92
CA ILE A 9 4.27 7.45 -6.82
C ILE A 9 3.59 6.34 -6.05
N CYS A 10 2.62 5.68 -6.67
CA CYS A 10 1.90 4.56 -6.08
C CYS A 10 1.91 3.38 -7.05
N VAL A 11 2.34 2.24 -6.55
CA VAL A 11 2.50 1.02 -7.34
C VAL A 11 1.69 -0.08 -6.68
N THR A 12 0.91 -0.81 -7.48
CA THR A 12 0.27 -2.05 -7.02
C THR A 12 0.73 -3.22 -7.87
N TYR A 13 1.01 -4.37 -7.24
CA TYR A 13 1.36 -5.58 -7.96
C TYR A 13 0.89 -6.84 -7.24
N ASN A 14 0.04 -7.62 -7.91
CA ASN A 14 -0.27 -8.97 -7.48
C ASN A 14 0.88 -9.90 -7.92
N VAL A 15 1.69 -10.35 -6.96
CA VAL A 15 2.91 -11.12 -7.23
C VAL A 15 2.61 -12.61 -7.42
N ASN A 16 1.35 -13.05 -7.25
CA ASN A 16 0.89 -14.42 -7.48
C ASN A 16 1.81 -15.47 -6.83
N THR A 17 2.20 -15.22 -5.57
CA THR A 17 3.10 -16.05 -4.75
C THR A 17 4.53 -16.23 -5.30
N ARG A 18 4.89 -15.51 -6.37
CA ARG A 18 6.23 -15.55 -6.98
C ARG A 18 7.23 -14.74 -6.19
N LYS A 19 8.49 -15.15 -6.28
CA LYS A 19 9.63 -14.38 -5.79
C LYS A 19 9.93 -13.23 -6.76
N PRO A 20 10.50 -12.13 -6.27
CA PRO A 20 10.96 -11.06 -7.14
C PRO A 20 12.09 -11.54 -8.06
N GLU A 21 11.97 -11.23 -9.34
CA GLU A 21 13.07 -11.34 -10.31
C GLU A 21 13.72 -9.96 -10.49
N SER A 22 15.03 -9.90 -10.74
CA SER A 22 15.77 -8.63 -10.84
C SER A 22 15.11 -7.64 -11.80
N ASP A 23 14.70 -8.14 -12.97
CA ASP A 23 14.19 -7.32 -14.06
C ASP A 23 12.78 -6.78 -13.77
N GLN A 24 11.99 -7.48 -12.94
CA GLN A 24 10.62 -7.07 -12.59
C GLN A 24 10.62 -5.76 -11.80
N ILE A 25 11.56 -5.59 -10.87
CA ILE A 25 11.65 -4.38 -10.05
C ILE A 25 12.06 -3.19 -10.92
N HIS A 26 13.00 -3.40 -11.84
CA HIS A 26 13.39 -2.38 -12.80
C HIS A 26 12.23 -1.98 -13.71
N GLN A 27 11.50 -2.94 -14.28
CA GLN A 27 10.33 -2.65 -15.11
C GLN A 27 9.22 -1.92 -14.33
N LEU A 28 9.02 -2.28 -13.06
CA LEU A 28 7.97 -1.70 -12.23
C LEU A 28 8.25 -0.27 -11.77
N LEU A 29 9.53 0.10 -11.59
CA LEU A 29 9.91 1.35 -10.92
C LEU A 29 10.79 2.30 -11.74
N GLN A 30 11.43 1.82 -12.82
CA GLN A 30 12.36 2.64 -13.60
C GLN A 30 11.64 3.63 -14.53
N HIS A 31 10.40 3.32 -14.95
CA HIS A 31 9.65 4.17 -15.88
C HIS A 31 9.02 5.41 -15.22
N ASP A 32 8.83 5.42 -13.89
CA ASP A 32 8.02 6.45 -13.22
C ASP A 32 8.83 7.63 -12.67
N ASP A 33 10.12 7.76 -13.03
CA ASP A 33 11.05 8.75 -12.47
C ASP A 33 10.99 8.74 -10.93
N VAL A 34 11.16 7.55 -10.33
CA VAL A 34 11.08 7.35 -8.88
C VAL A 34 12.10 8.21 -8.12
N LYS A 35 13.22 8.57 -8.75
CA LYS A 35 14.19 9.53 -8.20
C LYS A 35 13.53 10.84 -7.73
N ASP A 36 12.54 11.34 -8.48
CA ASP A 36 11.94 12.66 -8.25
C ASP A 36 10.76 12.59 -7.27
N ALA A 37 10.31 11.37 -6.91
CA ALA A 37 9.27 11.21 -5.91
C ALA A 37 9.80 11.49 -4.50
N VAL A 38 8.97 12.16 -3.69
CA VAL A 38 9.22 12.36 -2.26
C VAL A 38 8.74 11.15 -1.47
N ILE A 39 7.61 10.55 -1.89
CA ILE A 39 7.02 9.36 -1.29
C ILE A 39 6.72 8.34 -2.39
N VAL A 40 6.97 7.06 -2.10
CA VAL A 40 6.57 5.93 -2.93
C VAL A 40 5.79 4.94 -2.09
N ALA A 41 4.56 4.64 -2.49
CA ALA A 41 3.74 3.61 -1.88
C ALA A 41 3.71 2.36 -2.77
N VAL A 42 3.94 1.19 -2.18
CA VAL A 42 3.90 -0.10 -2.89
C VAL A 42 2.91 -1.03 -2.19
N GLY A 43 1.85 -1.40 -2.91
CA GLY A 43 0.86 -2.39 -2.49
C GLY A 43 1.08 -3.72 -3.20
N LEU A 44 1.53 -4.74 -2.48
CA LEU A 44 1.67 -6.10 -3.01
C LEU A 44 0.49 -6.98 -2.60
N GLN A 45 0.01 -7.83 -3.51
CA GLN A 45 -0.99 -8.85 -3.22
C GLN A 45 -0.43 -10.25 -3.48
N GLU A 46 -0.89 -11.24 -2.71
CA GLU A 46 -0.48 -12.65 -2.83
C GLU A 46 1.01 -12.90 -2.61
N LEU A 47 1.62 -12.30 -1.58
CA LEU A 47 2.95 -12.71 -1.15
C LEU A 47 2.99 -14.20 -0.80
N SER A 48 4.13 -14.83 -1.04
CA SER A 48 4.31 -16.23 -0.67
C SER A 48 4.21 -16.41 0.85
N HIS A 49 3.62 -17.53 1.26
CA HIS A 49 3.64 -17.95 2.67
C HIS A 49 5.04 -18.02 3.24
N LEU A 50 6.02 -18.43 2.42
CA LEU A 50 7.38 -18.62 2.87
C LEU A 50 8.01 -17.30 3.30
N GLU A 51 7.73 -16.21 2.58
CA GLU A 51 8.13 -14.85 2.94
C GLU A 51 7.42 -14.38 4.21
N LEU A 52 6.10 -14.58 4.32
CA LEU A 52 5.32 -14.14 5.48
C LEU A 52 5.70 -14.88 6.78
N PHE A 53 6.03 -16.17 6.69
CA PHE A 53 6.45 -16.98 7.82
C PHE A 53 7.96 -16.92 8.08
N GLY A 54 8.72 -16.09 7.34
CA GLY A 54 10.16 -15.91 7.55
C GLY A 54 11.00 -17.15 7.25
N THR A 55 10.51 -18.02 6.37
CA THR A 55 11.21 -19.25 5.96
C THR A 55 12.00 -19.08 4.65
N MET A 56 11.85 -17.95 3.99
CA MET A 56 12.72 -17.54 2.89
C MET A 56 13.98 -16.82 3.39
N PRO A 57 15.12 -16.95 2.69
CA PRO A 57 16.28 -16.09 2.94
C PRO A 57 15.88 -14.62 2.83
N ALA A 58 16.26 -13.82 3.83
CA ALA A 58 15.78 -12.45 4.00
C ALA A 58 16.08 -11.58 2.76
N GLU A 59 17.24 -11.77 2.14
CA GLU A 59 17.75 -11.09 0.95
C GLU A 59 17.00 -11.41 -0.35
N THR A 60 16.09 -12.40 -0.31
CA THR A 60 15.29 -12.83 -1.47
C THR A 60 13.82 -12.42 -1.37
N THR A 61 13.45 -11.69 -0.31
CA THR A 61 12.07 -11.26 -0.06
C THR A 61 11.73 -10.02 -0.88
N TRP A 62 10.46 -9.87 -1.28
CA TRP A 62 9.97 -8.64 -1.93
C TRP A 62 10.29 -7.40 -1.10
N LEU A 63 10.09 -7.48 0.22
CA LEU A 63 10.43 -6.39 1.14
C LEU A 63 11.91 -5.99 1.04
N SER A 64 12.83 -6.97 1.11
CA SER A 64 14.27 -6.68 1.09
C SER A 64 14.72 -6.02 -0.21
N ILE A 65 14.26 -6.57 -1.34
CA ILE A 65 14.68 -6.13 -2.67
C ILE A 65 14.11 -4.74 -2.97
N LEU A 66 12.84 -4.49 -2.66
CA LEU A 66 12.25 -3.15 -2.76
C LEU A 66 12.97 -2.16 -1.86
N THR A 67 13.33 -2.55 -0.63
CA THR A 67 14.05 -1.66 0.29
C THR A 67 15.44 -1.30 -0.23
N SER A 68 16.20 -2.27 -0.73
CA SER A 68 17.51 -2.05 -1.33
C SER A 68 17.40 -1.14 -2.56
N TRP A 69 16.44 -1.40 -3.44
CA TRP A 69 16.24 -0.59 -4.63
C TRP A 69 15.84 0.85 -4.28
N MET A 70 14.90 1.05 -3.36
CA MET A 70 14.48 2.38 -2.90
C MET A 70 15.61 3.14 -2.22
N SER A 71 16.44 2.45 -1.42
CA SER A 71 17.60 3.05 -0.75
C SER A 71 18.63 3.57 -1.76
N ALA A 72 18.88 2.81 -2.83
CA ALA A 72 19.73 3.25 -3.93
C ALA A 72 19.19 4.49 -4.67
N HIS A 73 17.89 4.79 -4.51
CA HIS A 73 17.19 5.93 -5.10
C HIS A 73 16.76 6.98 -4.05
N GLY A 74 17.50 7.06 -2.93
CA GLY A 74 17.39 8.14 -1.95
C GLY A 74 16.14 8.05 -1.04
N LYS A 75 15.58 6.86 -0.85
CA LYS A 75 14.38 6.66 -0.02
C LYS A 75 14.58 5.57 1.01
N SER A 76 14.02 5.77 2.19
CA SER A 76 14.01 4.79 3.27
C SER A 76 12.60 4.34 3.57
N LEU A 77 12.45 3.12 4.10
CA LEU A 77 11.15 2.61 4.53
C LEU A 77 10.65 3.44 5.73
N LEU A 78 9.57 4.19 5.52
CA LEU A 78 8.94 5.00 6.55
C LEU A 78 8.02 4.15 7.43
N CYS A 79 7.14 3.36 6.80
CA CYS A 79 6.25 2.46 7.51
C CYS A 79 5.75 1.32 6.61
N LYS A 80 5.27 0.24 7.24
CA LYS A 80 4.67 -0.91 6.56
C LYS A 80 3.50 -1.48 7.36
N THR A 81 2.59 -2.15 6.67
CA THR A 81 1.52 -2.95 7.27
C THR A 81 1.12 -4.07 6.34
N SER A 82 0.43 -5.08 6.85
CA SER A 82 -0.03 -6.22 6.06
C SER A 82 -1.41 -6.68 6.49
N LEU A 83 -2.18 -7.19 5.52
CA LEU A 83 -3.40 -7.93 5.79
C LEU A 83 -3.27 -9.31 5.13
N ALA A 84 -3.08 -10.32 5.95
CA ALA A 84 -2.70 -11.66 5.53
C ALA A 84 -1.49 -11.60 4.58
N TRP A 85 -1.69 -11.85 3.28
CA TRP A 85 -0.61 -11.99 2.30
C TRP A 85 -0.51 -10.76 1.40
N ASN A 86 -1.21 -9.68 1.77
CA ASN A 86 -1.16 -8.40 1.09
C ASN A 86 -0.33 -7.44 1.95
N LEU A 87 0.65 -6.77 1.35
CA LEU A 87 1.62 -5.91 2.02
C LEU A 87 1.52 -4.49 1.48
N LEU A 88 1.55 -3.50 2.36
CA LEU A 88 1.64 -2.09 2.01
C LEU A 88 2.93 -1.53 2.59
N LEU A 89 3.76 -0.94 1.73
CA LEU A 89 5.04 -0.33 2.06
C LEU A 89 5.02 1.14 1.67
N ILE A 90 5.43 2.02 2.58
CA ILE A 90 5.63 3.44 2.29
C ILE A 90 7.10 3.76 2.44
N PHE A 91 7.72 4.18 1.35
CA PHE A 91 9.07 4.69 1.29
C PHE A 91 9.04 6.20 1.14
N ALA A 92 9.96 6.91 1.79
CA ALA A 92 10.04 8.35 1.71
C ALA A 92 11.50 8.82 1.74
N GLN A 93 11.75 10.02 1.23
CA GLN A 93 13.00 10.73 1.47
C GLN A 93 13.17 11.01 2.97
N LEU A 94 14.41 11.08 3.47
CA LEU A 94 14.69 11.20 4.91
C LEU A 94 14.16 12.52 5.49
N GLU A 95 14.05 13.56 4.68
CA GLU A 95 13.50 14.88 5.01
C GLU A 95 12.03 14.82 5.43
N VAL A 96 11.29 13.78 5.02
CA VAL A 96 9.88 13.57 5.39
C VAL A 96 9.74 13.06 6.83
N PHE A 97 10.70 12.27 7.31
CA PHE A 97 10.64 11.60 8.62
C PHE A 97 10.40 12.57 9.78
N PRO A 98 11.12 13.71 9.92
CA PRO A 98 10.88 14.66 11.00
C PRO A 98 9.57 15.43 10.86
N LEU A 99 8.86 15.35 9.72
CA LEU A 99 7.56 15.99 9.52
C LEU A 99 6.41 15.12 10.01
N VAL A 100 6.62 13.81 10.15
CA VAL A 100 5.59 12.87 10.61
C VAL A 100 5.33 13.05 12.11
N SER A 101 4.07 13.22 12.47
CA SER A 101 3.61 13.29 13.86
C SER A 101 3.01 11.96 14.32
N GLU A 102 2.32 11.25 13.43
CA GLU A 102 1.59 10.03 13.78
C GLU A 102 1.47 9.08 12.58
N ILE A 103 1.54 7.77 12.83
CA ILE A 103 1.28 6.73 11.83
C ILE A 103 0.23 5.76 12.39
N ASN A 104 -0.87 5.59 11.66
CA ASN A 104 -1.93 4.65 12.01
C ASN A 104 -2.15 3.64 10.91
N SER A 105 -2.69 2.48 11.27
CA SER A 105 -3.17 1.51 10.29
C SER A 105 -4.59 1.06 10.58
N ARG A 106 -5.35 0.81 9.52
CA ARG A 106 -6.68 0.19 9.58
C ARG A 106 -6.79 -0.92 8.56
N GLN A 107 -7.61 -1.91 8.89
CA GLN A 107 -7.84 -3.08 8.06
C GLN A 107 -9.33 -3.42 8.02
N SER A 108 -9.79 -3.87 6.85
CA SER A 108 -11.14 -4.36 6.61
C SER A 108 -11.04 -5.76 6.00
N ARG A 109 -11.41 -6.78 6.77
CA ARG A 109 -11.35 -8.19 6.35
C ARG A 109 -12.66 -8.56 5.67
N SER A 110 -12.59 -9.20 4.51
CA SER A 110 -13.78 -9.52 3.73
C SER A 110 -13.94 -11.00 3.38
N SER A 111 -12.88 -11.79 3.51
CA SER A 111 -12.95 -13.22 3.22
C SER A 111 -13.53 -14.03 4.39
N LEU A 112 -14.39 -15.00 4.07
CA LEU A 112 -15.05 -15.91 5.03
C LEU A 112 -15.79 -15.20 6.17
N GLY A 113 -16.60 -14.17 5.86
CA GLY A 113 -17.33 -13.40 6.88
C GLY A 113 -16.43 -12.55 7.79
N GLY A 114 -15.19 -12.28 7.37
CA GLY A 114 -14.19 -11.55 8.16
C GLY A 114 -13.21 -12.44 8.92
N LEU A 115 -13.40 -13.77 8.89
CA LEU A 115 -12.55 -14.74 9.59
C LEU A 115 -11.15 -14.89 8.96
N THR A 116 -11.01 -14.62 7.66
CA THR A 116 -9.71 -14.67 6.98
C THR A 116 -9.38 -13.31 6.37
N GLY A 117 -8.08 -13.01 6.19
CA GLY A 117 -7.61 -11.72 5.69
C GLY A 117 -7.12 -11.71 4.24
N HIS A 118 -7.16 -12.81 3.50
CA HIS A 118 -6.53 -12.86 2.17
C HIS A 118 -7.24 -11.95 1.15
N LYS A 119 -8.53 -11.67 1.33
CA LYS A 119 -9.26 -10.59 0.63
C LYS A 119 -9.74 -9.52 1.61
N GLY A 120 -9.57 -8.26 1.23
CA GLY A 120 -9.89 -7.12 2.07
C GLY A 120 -9.08 -5.88 1.70
N SER A 121 -9.03 -4.93 2.63
CA SER A 121 -8.28 -3.67 2.48
C SER A 121 -7.41 -3.44 3.72
N VAL A 122 -6.21 -2.90 3.52
CA VAL A 122 -5.33 -2.45 4.60
C VAL A 122 -4.76 -1.09 4.24
N SER A 123 -4.54 -0.26 5.25
CA SER A 123 -4.14 1.13 5.07
C SER A 123 -3.08 1.60 6.06
N LEU A 124 -2.36 2.63 5.65
CA LEU A 124 -1.50 3.45 6.49
C LEU A 124 -1.93 4.91 6.34
N ARG A 125 -2.27 5.57 7.46
CA ARG A 125 -2.43 7.02 7.56
C ARG A 125 -1.16 7.60 8.16
N ILE A 126 -0.55 8.55 7.47
CA ILE A 126 0.60 9.33 7.92
C ILE A 126 0.09 10.74 8.17
N LYS A 127 0.08 11.14 9.44
CA LYS A 127 -0.23 12.51 9.86
C LYS A 127 1.07 13.31 9.95
N PHE A 128 1.04 14.53 9.46
CA PHE A 128 2.17 15.46 9.53
C PHE A 128 1.95 16.49 10.64
N LYS A 129 3.02 17.19 11.02
CA LYS A 129 3.01 18.24 12.05
C LYS A 129 2.18 19.47 11.69
N ASP A 130 1.84 19.65 10.42
CA ASP A 130 0.95 20.73 9.95
C ASP A 130 -0.53 20.29 9.93
N GLU A 131 -0.86 19.18 10.61
CA GLU A 131 -2.17 18.55 10.68
C GLU A 131 -2.69 17.96 9.35
N SER A 132 -1.94 18.06 8.25
CA SER A 132 -2.28 17.36 7.01
C SER A 132 -2.06 15.85 7.13
N SER A 133 -2.73 15.06 6.30
CA SER A 133 -2.58 13.60 6.29
C SER A 133 -2.58 13.01 4.89
N LEU A 134 -1.74 11.99 4.70
CA LEU A 134 -1.78 11.09 3.55
C LEU A 134 -2.26 9.72 4.00
N VAL A 135 -3.21 9.12 3.29
CA VAL A 135 -3.72 7.78 3.55
C VAL A 135 -3.50 6.93 2.32
N PHE A 136 -2.75 5.85 2.47
CA PHE A 136 -2.55 4.86 1.41
C PHE A 136 -3.35 3.61 1.76
N ILE A 137 -4.16 3.13 0.81
CA ILE A 137 -4.96 1.91 0.96
C ILE A 137 -4.58 0.94 -0.14
N THR A 138 -4.25 -0.31 0.21
CA THR A 138 -4.17 -1.41 -0.73
C THR A 138 -5.31 -2.39 -0.51
N SER A 139 -6.03 -2.75 -1.57
CA SER A 139 -7.07 -3.78 -1.53
C SER A 139 -6.71 -4.98 -2.37
N HIS A 140 -7.23 -6.13 -1.95
CA HIS A 140 -7.30 -7.32 -2.75
C HIS A 140 -8.73 -7.85 -2.70
N LEU A 141 -9.49 -7.58 -3.77
CA LEU A 141 -10.92 -7.88 -3.82
C LEU A 141 -11.19 -9.26 -4.45
N LEU A 142 -12.42 -9.74 -4.33
CA LEU A 142 -12.81 -11.06 -4.83
C LEU A 142 -12.66 -11.15 -6.35
N PRO A 143 -12.03 -12.23 -6.87
CA PRO A 143 -11.87 -12.46 -8.30
C PRO A 143 -13.20 -12.89 -8.94
N ASN A 144 -13.17 -13.16 -10.25
CA ASN A 144 -14.28 -13.63 -11.09
C ASN A 144 -15.37 -12.58 -11.35
N ALA A 145 -15.87 -12.51 -12.59
CA ALA A 145 -16.86 -11.52 -13.00
C ALA A 145 -18.14 -11.58 -12.14
N SER A 146 -18.61 -12.79 -11.80
CA SER A 146 -19.81 -13.05 -10.99
C SER A 146 -19.80 -12.47 -9.56
N ASN A 147 -18.64 -12.03 -9.05
CA ASN A 147 -18.53 -11.42 -7.73
C ASN A 147 -18.66 -9.88 -7.75
N TYR A 148 -19.23 -9.28 -8.80
CA TYR A 148 -19.43 -7.83 -8.92
C TYR A 148 -20.04 -7.20 -7.65
N GLU A 149 -21.21 -7.68 -7.22
CA GLU A 149 -21.91 -7.12 -6.06
C GLU A 149 -21.10 -7.30 -4.77
N LYS A 150 -20.41 -8.43 -4.64
CA LYS A 150 -19.53 -8.68 -3.49
C LYS A 150 -18.35 -7.72 -3.50
N ARG A 151 -17.73 -7.42 -4.65
CA ARG A 151 -16.69 -6.39 -4.75
C ARG A 151 -17.21 -5.00 -4.37
N CYS A 152 -18.43 -4.63 -4.80
CA CYS A 152 -19.08 -3.39 -4.36
C CYS A 152 -19.24 -3.34 -2.84
N LEU A 153 -19.64 -4.45 -2.21
CA LEU A 153 -19.72 -4.55 -0.74
C LEU A 153 -18.34 -4.47 -0.09
N GLN A 154 -17.32 -5.14 -0.64
CA GLN A 154 -15.95 -5.07 -0.13
C GLN A 154 -15.39 -3.64 -0.21
N TYR A 155 -15.67 -2.90 -1.28
CA TYR A 155 -15.32 -1.49 -1.39
C TYR A 155 -16.03 -0.65 -0.32
N LYS A 156 -17.35 -0.83 -0.13
CA LYS A 156 -18.10 -0.12 0.93
C LYS A 156 -17.50 -0.40 2.32
N ASN A 157 -17.21 -1.66 2.64
CA ASN A 157 -16.60 -2.06 3.92
C ASN A 157 -15.15 -1.58 4.04
N GLY A 158 -14.43 -1.43 2.93
CA GLY A 158 -13.06 -0.92 2.86
C GLY A 158 -12.95 0.55 3.27
N LYS A 159 -14.02 1.34 3.17
CA LYS A 159 -14.01 2.78 3.50
C LYS A 159 -13.58 3.10 4.93
N VAL A 160 -13.70 2.16 5.87
CA VAL A 160 -13.13 2.34 7.23
C VAL A 160 -11.62 2.61 7.19
N CYS A 161 -10.92 2.13 6.17
CA CYS A 161 -9.49 2.33 5.93
C CYS A 161 -9.15 3.72 5.37
N ALA A 162 -10.13 4.53 4.99
CA ALA A 162 -9.93 5.91 4.54
C ALA A 162 -9.87 6.93 5.70
N PHE A 163 -10.19 6.49 6.93
CA PHE A 163 -10.21 7.34 8.12
C PHE A 163 -11.17 8.55 8.00
N ASP A 164 -12.26 8.41 7.24
CA ASP A 164 -13.26 9.46 7.03
C ASP A 164 -13.85 10.00 8.35
N ASP A 165 -13.98 9.14 9.36
CA ASP A 165 -14.44 9.50 10.71
C ASP A 165 -13.50 10.49 11.42
N ILE A 166 -12.18 10.38 11.21
CA ILE A 166 -11.18 11.29 11.81
C ILE A 166 -11.16 12.64 11.09
N SER A 167 -11.32 12.65 9.76
CA SER A 167 -11.39 13.91 9.01
C SER A 167 -12.59 14.77 9.44
N ARG A 168 -13.71 14.13 9.79
CA ARG A 168 -14.94 14.79 10.23
C ARG A 168 -14.86 15.39 11.64
N SER A 169 -13.90 14.96 12.46
CA SER A 169 -13.66 15.50 13.80
C SER A 169 -12.75 16.74 13.81
N GLY A 170 -12.37 17.28 12.64
CA GLY A 170 -11.56 18.49 12.53
C GLY A 170 -10.05 18.27 12.58
N ASP A 171 -9.59 17.01 12.52
CA ASP A 171 -8.17 16.61 12.62
C ASP A 171 -7.41 16.70 11.28
N GLY A 172 -7.75 17.71 10.47
CA GLY A 172 -7.19 17.94 9.13
C GLY A 172 -7.81 17.10 8.01
N ASN A 173 -7.49 17.46 6.76
CA ASN A 173 -7.98 16.77 5.57
C ASN A 173 -7.11 15.53 5.27
N ASN A 174 -7.75 14.37 5.14
CA ASN A 174 -7.10 13.16 4.64
C ASN A 174 -7.06 13.19 3.11
N ASN A 175 -5.85 13.12 2.54
CA ASN A 175 -5.68 12.86 1.12
C ASN A 175 -5.51 11.34 0.94
N VAL A 176 -6.50 10.71 0.31
CA VAL A 176 -6.58 9.24 0.23
C VAL A 176 -6.18 8.77 -1.15
N ILE A 177 -5.20 7.87 -1.22
CA ILE A 177 -4.82 7.14 -2.42
C ILE A 177 -5.17 5.68 -2.21
N TRP A 178 -6.12 5.19 -3.00
CA TRP A 178 -6.62 3.82 -2.93
C TRP A 178 -6.20 3.04 -4.17
N LEU A 179 -5.33 2.06 -3.97
CA LEU A 179 -4.78 1.17 -4.99
C LEU A 179 -5.02 -0.31 -4.63
N GLY A 180 -4.63 -1.23 -5.49
CA GLY A 180 -4.72 -2.66 -5.23
C GLY A 180 -5.11 -3.50 -6.44
N ASP A 181 -5.19 -4.81 -6.21
CA ASP A 181 -5.88 -5.73 -7.11
C ASP A 181 -7.39 -5.69 -6.80
N PHE A 182 -8.08 -4.79 -7.48
CA PHE A 182 -9.53 -4.63 -7.36
C PHE A 182 -10.33 -5.73 -8.07
N ASN A 183 -9.69 -6.54 -8.92
CA ASN A 183 -10.33 -7.65 -9.61
C ASN A 183 -11.61 -7.28 -10.42
N TRP A 184 -11.80 -6.02 -10.81
CA TRP A 184 -12.82 -5.64 -11.80
C TRP A 184 -12.53 -6.29 -13.14
N ARG A 185 -13.59 -6.69 -13.84
CA ARG A 185 -13.48 -7.39 -15.13
C ARG A 185 -14.18 -6.55 -16.19
N VAL A 186 -13.67 -6.65 -17.42
CA VAL A 186 -14.36 -6.10 -18.59
C VAL A 186 -15.48 -7.08 -18.92
N ASP A 187 -16.70 -6.57 -19.03
CA ASP A 187 -17.83 -7.36 -19.52
C ASP A 187 -17.60 -7.64 -21.01
N GLN A 188 -17.71 -8.92 -21.40
CA GLN A 188 -17.65 -9.35 -22.79
C GLN A 188 -19.04 -9.42 -23.40
#